data_AF-A0AAX2A9M2-F1
#
_entry.id   AF-A0AAX2A9M2-F1
#
_cell.length_a   1.000
_cell.length_b   1.000
_cell.length_c   1.000
_cell.angle_alpha   90.00
_cell.angle_beta   90.00
_cell.angle_gamma   90.00
#
_symmetry.space_group_name_H-M   'P 1'
#
loop_
_entity.id
_entity.type
_entity.pdbx_description
1 polymer ?
#
loop_
_entity_poly.entity_id
_entity_poly.type
_entity_poly.pdbx_seq_one_letter_code
_entity_poly.pdbx_strand_id
1 'polypeptide(L)' 'MQIIMIFVFSIVLLIFMIYPAIKIVEYLEKYIKISNKTYDLLTVLITIFLSLIVGLGLYYL' A
#
# COMPACT_ATOMS: atom_id res chain seq x y z
N MET A 1 -8.33 -15.01 15.82
CA MET A 1 -9.13 -13.76 15.81
C MET A 1 -8.29 -12.53 15.49
N GLN A 2 -7.14 -12.31 16.15
CA GLN A 2 -6.31 -11.11 15.96
C GLN A 2 -5.91 -10.87 14.49
N ILE A 3 -5.38 -11.90 13.82
CA ILE A 3 -4.96 -11.79 12.42
C ILE A 3 -6.12 -11.53 11.45
N ILE A 4 -7.32 -12.05 11.77
CA ILE A 4 -8.54 -11.82 10.98
C ILE A 4 -8.93 -10.34 11.06
N MET A 5 -8.89 -9.74 12.26
CA MET A 5 -9.20 -8.32 12.45
C MET A 5 -8.22 -7.41 11.70
N ILE A 6 -6.92 -7.72 11.76
CA ILE A 6 -5.89 -6.99 11.00
C ILE A 6 -6.18 -7.03 9.50
N PHE A 7 -6.55 -8.19 8.95
CA PHE A 7 -6.90 -8.32 7.54
C PHE A 7 -8.20 -7.58 7.18
N VAL A 8 -9.22 -7.60 8.05
CA VAL A 8 -10.46 -6.83 7.85
C VAL A 8 -10.17 -5.34 7.74
N PHE A 9 -9.35 -4.79 8.64
CA PHE A 9 -8.92 -3.38 8.55
C PHE A 9 -8.09 -3.12 7.29
N SER A 10 -7.16 -4.02 6.97
CA SER A 10 -6.28 -3.88 5.81
C SER A 10 -7.07 -3.86 4.49
N ILE A 11 -8.15 -4.63 4.35
CA ILE A 11 -8.98 -4.66 3.13
C ILE A 11 -9.60 -3.28 2.86
N VAL A 12 -10.13 -2.63 3.89
CA VAL A 12 -10.69 -1.27 3.76
C VAL A 12 -9.58 -0.28 3.39
N LEU A 13 -8.41 -0.42 4.03
CA LEU A 13 -7.26 0.46 3.80
C LEU A 13 -6.67 0.33 2.40
N LEU A 14 -6.82 -0.81 1.70
CA LEU A 14 -6.34 -0.96 0.32
C LEU A 14 -6.85 0.17 -0.57
N ILE A 15 -8.12 0.56 -0.46
CA ILE A 15 -8.71 1.62 -1.29
C ILE A 15 -8.09 2.99 -0.95
N PHE A 16 -7.91 3.27 0.35
CA PHE A 16 -7.33 4.53 0.81
C PHE A 16 -5.84 4.65 0.47
N MET A 17 -5.12 3.52 0.45
CA MET A 17 -3.67 3.51 0.25
C MET A 17 -3.24 3.55 -1.22
N ILE A 18 -4.18 3.45 -2.18
CA ILE A 18 -3.86 3.57 -3.62
C ILE A 18 -3.25 4.94 -3.92
N TYR A 19 -3.86 6.03 -3.45
CA TYR A 19 -3.35 7.39 -3.71
C TYR A 19 -1.94 7.64 -3.14
N PRO A 20 -1.67 7.38 -1.85
CA PRO A 20 -0.31 7.55 -1.33
C PRO A 20 0.68 6.59 -1.99
N ALA A 21 0.28 5.36 -2.36
CA ALA A 21 1.14 4.44 -3.10
C ALA A 21 1.54 5.01 -4.46
N ILE A 22 0.59 5.55 -5.24
CA ILE A 22 0.86 6.23 -6.51
C ILE A 22 1.90 7.34 -6.31
N LYS A 23 1.72 8.20 -5.30
CA LYS A 23 2.65 9.30 -5.02
C LYS A 23 4.07 8.82 -4.68
N ILE A 24 4.19 7.69 -4.00
CA ILE A 24 5.50 7.08 -3.69
C ILE A 24 6.15 6.55 -4.98
N VAL A 25 5.39 5.88 -5.85
CA VAL A 25 5.94 5.38 -7.13
C VAL A 25 6.34 6.52 -8.05
N GLU A 26 5.51 7.56 -8.18
CA GLU A 26 5.84 8.79 -8.90
C GLU A 26 7.10 9.46 -8.35
N TYR A 27 7.29 9.43 -7.02
CA TYR A 27 8.50 9.96 -6.41
C TYR A 27 9.72 9.12 -6.77
N LEU A 28 9.61 7.78 -6.75
CA LEU A 28 10.70 6.88 -7.16
C LEU A 28 11.05 7.04 -8.64
N GLU A 29 10.07 7.28 -9.51
CA GLU A 29 10.27 7.49 -10.94
C GLU A 29 11.16 8.71 -11.25
N LYS A 30 11.25 9.69 -10.34
CA LYS A 30 12.18 10.83 -10.48
C LYS A 30 13.66 10.42 -10.41
N TYR A 31 13.95 9.27 -9.80
CA TYR A 31 15.31 8.79 -9.56
C TYR A 31 15.68 7.59 -10.44
N ILE A 32 14.68 6.84 -10.91
CA ILE A 32 14.86 5.64 -11.73
C ILE A 32 13.89 5.62 -12.90
N LYS A 33 14.34 5.17 -14.08
CA LYS A 33 13.42 4.90 -15.20
C LYS A 33 12.60 3.65 -14.88
N ILE A 34 11.30 3.83 -14.70
CA ILE A 34 10.35 2.75 -14.43
C ILE A 34 9.55 2.49 -15.71
N SER A 35 9.38 1.22 -16.08
CA SER A 35 8.47 0.85 -17.19
C SER A 35 7.03 0.84 -16.69
N ASN A 36 6.04 1.08 -17.56
CA ASN A 36 4.61 1.08 -17.17
C ASN A 36 4.22 -0.19 -16.40
N LYS A 37 4.72 -1.36 -16.82
CA LYS A 37 4.45 -2.64 -16.13
C LYS A 37 5.03 -2.66 -14.71
N THR A 38 6.23 -2.11 -14.53
CA THR A 38 6.88 -2.00 -13.23
C THR A 38 6.18 -0.98 -12.35
N TYR A 39 5.69 0.12 -12.92
CA TYR A 39 4.93 1.16 -12.22
C TYR A 39 3.67 0.59 -11.58
N ASP A 40 2.86 -0.14 -12.36
CA ASP A 40 1.63 -0.76 -11.88
C ASP A 40 1.93 -1.78 -10.78
N LEU A 41 2.95 -2.62 -10.98
CA LEU A 41 3.36 -3.63 -10.01
C LEU A 41 3.86 -2.99 -8.71
N LEU A 42 4.69 -1.95 -8.78
CA LEU A 42 5.18 -1.23 -7.60
C LEU A 42 4.02 -0.58 -6.84
N THR A 43 3.08 0.04 -7.56
CA THR A 43 1.92 0.72 -6.97
C THR A 43 1.07 -0.26 -6.18
N VAL A 44 0.80 -1.44 -6.75
CA VAL A 44 0.04 -2.50 -6.06
C VAL A 44 0.80 -3.01 -4.83
N LEU A 45 2.10 -3.29 -4.94
CA LEU A 45 2.91 -3.77 -3.83
C LEU A 45 2.97 -2.77 -2.67
N ILE A 46 3.18 -1.49 -2.98
CA ILE A 46 3.22 -0.41 -1.98
C ILE A 46 1.84 -0.21 -1.34
N THR A 47 0.76 -0.30 -2.12
CA THR A 47 -0.62 -0.22 -1.60
C THR A 47 -0.87 -1.30 -0.57
N ILE A 48 -0.53 -2.57 -0.88
CA ILE A 48 -0.71 -3.70 0.04
C ILE A 48 0.16 -3.50 1.29
N PHE A 49 1.42 -3.12 1.11
CA PHE A 49 2.36 -2.93 2.22
C PHE A 49 1.90 -1.83 3.20
N LEU A 50 1.52 -0.66 2.68
CA LEU A 50 0.99 0.44 3.48
C LEU A 50 -0.31 0.06 4.21
N SER A 51 -1.20 -0.66 3.52
CA SER A 51 -2.48 -1.09 4.10
C SER A 51 -2.28 -2.04 5.26
N LEU A 52 -1.32 -2.96 5.15
CA LEU A 52 -0.97 -3.87 6.25
C LEU A 52 -0.35 -3.13 7.43
N ILE A 53 0.56 -2.18 7.20
CA ILE A 53 1.18 -1.38 8.27
C ILE A 53 0.12 -0.61 9.05
N VAL A 54 -0.76 0.11 8.33
CA VAL A 54 -1.81 0.91 8.97
C VAL A 54 -2.86 0.01 9.61
N GLY A 55 -3.22 -1.12 8.97
CA GLY A 55 -4.16 -2.09 9.54
C GLY A 55 -3.65 -2.76 10.82
N LEU A 56 -2.34 -3.03 10.88
CA LEU A 56 -1.67 -3.45 12.11
C LEU A 56 -1.72 -2.34 13.17
N GLY A 57 -1.40 -1.10 12.79
CA GLY A 57 -1.45 0.05 13.69
C GLY A 57 -2.84 0.23 14.31
N LEU A 58 -3.90 0.17 13.50
CA LEU A 58 -5.29 0.28 13.96
C LEU A 58 -5.72 -0.86 14.89
N TYR A 59 -5.16 -2.06 14.74
CA TYR A 59 -5.48 -3.17 15.63
C TYR A 59 -4.91 -2.98 17.05
N TYR A 60 -3.78 -2.30 17.18
CA TYR A 60 -3.12 -2.04 18.47
C TYR A 60 -3.48 -0.69 19.10
N LEU A 61 -4.32 0.10 18.42
CA LEU A 61 -4.81 1.41 18.88
C LEU A 61 -6.13 1.25 19.64
#